data_AF-A0A1I3RPQ0-F1
#
_entry.id   AF-A0A1I3RPQ0-F1
#
_cell.length_a   1.000
_cell.length_b   1.000
_cell.length_c   1.000
_cell.angle_alpha   90.00
_cell.angle_beta   90.00
_cell.angle_gamma   90.00
#
_symmetry.space_group_name_H-M   'P 1'
#
loop_
_entity.id
_entity.type
_entity.pdbx_description
1 polymer ?
#
loop_
_entity_poly.entity_id
_entity_poly.type
_entity_poly.pdbx_seq_one_letter_code
_entity_poly.pdbx_strand_id
1 'polypeptide(L)'
;MASNAASAYERRCRLLMRLAYPPRFREFRGTELLGTLMDLAEPGQSAPNVRDCLDILRGGLMLRLREHPPLRHWLLYRLVAVRLPWQYRWWARDDIQGRFSLERQLSLGLLLYGPPILAISQSPPSYGHMAGVLITYLLLLTSRRSMRRQMLAKHEFHPDGTSYVPRPPEFRPDGGVYELQPDHVRGMQRPGR
;
A
#
# COMPACT_ATOMS: atom_id res chain seq x y z
N MET A 1 16.81 -23.56 23.36
CA MET A 1 15.83 -22.50 23.73
C MET A 1 16.13 -21.16 23.03
N ALA A 2 17.37 -20.68 23.00
CA ALA A 2 17.74 -19.41 22.34
C ALA A 2 17.39 -19.34 20.83
N SER A 3 17.55 -20.43 20.08
CA SER A 3 17.18 -20.50 18.65
C SER A 3 15.68 -20.27 18.40
N ASN A 4 14.82 -20.76 19.29
CA ASN A 4 13.38 -20.55 19.18
C ASN A 4 13.00 -19.08 19.44
N ALA A 5 13.64 -18.44 20.42
CA ALA A 5 13.43 -17.02 20.73
C ALA A 5 13.87 -16.13 19.56
N ALA A 6 15.06 -16.35 19.00
CA ALA A 6 15.54 -15.63 17.82
C ALA A 6 14.60 -15.79 16.62
N SER A 7 14.13 -17.01 16.34
CA SER A 7 13.15 -17.25 15.26
C SER A 7 11.82 -16.53 15.50
N ALA A 8 11.38 -16.42 16.76
CA ALA A 8 10.15 -15.73 17.13
C ALA A 8 10.30 -14.21 16.98
N TYR A 9 11.44 -13.66 17.39
CA TYR A 9 11.78 -12.25 17.22
C TYR A 9 11.80 -11.88 15.75
N GLU A 10 12.51 -12.65 14.92
CA GLU A 10 12.59 -12.43 13.48
C GLU A 10 11.20 -12.40 12.82
N ARG A 11 10.32 -13.37 13.16
CA ARG A 11 8.95 -13.41 12.66
C ARG A 11 8.15 -12.15 13.05
N ARG A 12 8.30 -11.66 14.28
CA ARG A 12 7.62 -10.45 14.76
C ARG A 12 8.14 -9.21 14.04
N CYS A 13 9.46 -9.08 13.86
CA CYS A 13 10.08 -7.99 13.10
C CYS A 13 9.61 -7.97 11.65
N ARG A 14 9.60 -9.13 10.97
CA ARG A 14 9.04 -9.25 9.60
C ARG A 14 7.57 -8.83 9.53
N LEU A 15 6.75 -9.17 10.52
CA LEU A 15 5.35 -8.75 10.59
C LEU A 15 5.21 -7.23 10.77
N LEU A 16 5.98 -6.62 11.68
CA LEU A 16 6.00 -5.18 11.89
C LEU A 16 6.47 -4.43 10.64
N MET A 17 7.55 -4.88 10.01
CA MET A 17 8.04 -4.31 8.76
C MET A 17 7.00 -4.43 7.65
N ARG A 18 6.28 -5.55 7.56
CA ARG A 18 5.20 -5.75 6.59
C ARG A 18 4.04 -4.77 6.80
N LEU A 19 3.80 -4.37 8.04
CA LEU A 19 2.77 -3.42 8.44
C LEU A 19 3.20 -1.97 8.17
N ALA A 20 4.40 -1.60 8.60
CA ALA A 20 4.93 -0.23 8.56
C ALA A 20 5.35 0.17 7.14
N TYR A 21 6.26 -0.60 6.54
CA TYR A 21 6.99 -0.18 5.34
C TYR A 21 6.25 -0.54 4.05
N PRO A 22 6.37 0.30 3.00
CA PRO A 22 5.88 -0.02 1.67
C PRO A 22 6.56 -1.30 1.10
N PRO A 23 5.86 -2.09 0.27
CA PRO A 23 6.43 -3.28 -0.38
C PRO A 23 7.78 -3.02 -1.05
N ARG A 24 7.91 -1.94 -1.84
CA ARG A 24 9.16 -1.60 -2.51
C ARG A 24 10.34 -1.43 -1.54
N PHE A 25 10.11 -0.79 -0.40
CA PHE A 25 11.18 -0.56 0.58
C PHE A 25 11.71 -1.89 1.12
N ARG A 26 10.81 -2.85 1.36
CA ARG A 26 11.19 -4.18 1.85
C ARG A 26 11.90 -5.02 0.80
N GLU A 27 11.60 -4.82 -0.48
CA GLU A 27 12.29 -5.49 -1.59
C GLU A 27 13.78 -5.09 -1.63
N PHE A 28 14.10 -3.80 -1.42
CA PHE A 28 15.47 -3.29 -1.52
C PHE A 28 16.24 -3.28 -0.20
N ARG A 29 15.59 -2.89 0.92
CA ARG A 29 16.23 -2.61 2.22
C ARG A 29 15.70 -3.50 3.34
N GLY A 30 14.81 -4.43 3.03
CA GLY A 30 14.16 -5.26 4.04
C GLY A 30 15.12 -6.22 4.75
N THR A 31 16.09 -6.78 4.02
CA THR A 31 17.12 -7.67 4.60
C THR A 31 18.07 -6.89 5.49
N GLU A 32 18.56 -5.74 5.03
CA GLU A 32 19.43 -4.85 5.82
C GLU A 32 18.74 -4.38 7.11
N LEU A 33 17.52 -3.85 7.01
CA LEU A 33 16.76 -3.41 8.18
C LEU A 33 16.46 -4.56 9.15
N LEU A 34 16.14 -5.75 8.63
CA LEU A 34 15.93 -6.92 9.49
C LEU A 34 17.24 -7.33 10.20
N GLY A 35 18.38 -7.28 9.51
CA GLY A 35 19.69 -7.53 10.10
C GLY A 35 19.98 -6.57 11.25
N THR A 36 19.78 -5.26 11.02
CA THR A 36 19.94 -4.25 12.08
C THR A 36 19.04 -4.50 13.29
N LEU A 37 17.79 -4.92 13.07
CA LEU A 37 16.88 -5.27 14.18
C LEU A 37 17.33 -6.52 14.94
N MET A 38 17.87 -7.52 14.24
CA MET A 38 18.41 -8.73 14.86
C MET A 38 19.69 -8.43 15.67
N ASP A 39 20.55 -7.54 15.17
CA ASP A 39 21.78 -7.13 15.86
C ASP A 39 21.50 -6.33 17.14
N LEU A 40 20.36 -5.64 17.20
CA LEU A 40 19.89 -4.90 18.38
C LEU A 40 19.16 -5.79 19.40
N ALA A 41 18.86 -7.05 19.06
CA ALA A 41 18.09 -7.93 19.94
C ALA A 41 18.94 -8.44 21.12
N GLU A 42 18.39 -8.37 22.33
CA GLU A 42 19.05 -8.93 23.51
C GLU A 42 19.04 -10.47 23.48
N PRO A 43 20.03 -11.14 24.10
CA PRO A 43 20.05 -12.60 24.17
C PRO A 43 18.79 -13.17 24.82
N GLY A 44 18.04 -14.00 24.08
CA GLY A 44 16.79 -14.60 24.55
C GLY A 44 15.54 -13.74 24.34
N GLN A 45 15.68 -12.54 23.77
CA GLN A 45 14.55 -11.69 23.41
C GLN A 45 13.73 -12.34 22.29
N SER A 46 12.42 -12.50 22.53
CA SER A 46 11.49 -13.10 21.57
C SER A 46 10.59 -12.09 20.87
N ALA A 47 10.64 -10.81 21.28
CA ALA A 47 9.87 -9.72 20.71
C ALA A 47 10.56 -8.36 20.90
N PRO A 48 10.47 -7.45 19.91
CA PRO A 48 10.92 -6.08 20.05
C PRO A 48 10.12 -5.34 21.12
N ASN A 49 10.75 -4.34 21.76
CA ASN A 49 10.10 -3.53 22.77
C ASN A 49 9.05 -2.62 22.13
N VAL A 50 8.12 -2.10 22.95
CA VAL A 50 7.06 -1.19 22.46
C VAL A 50 7.65 0.05 21.79
N ARG A 51 8.74 0.59 22.34
CA ARG A 51 9.46 1.73 21.76
C ARG A 51 10.00 1.42 20.37
N ASP A 52 10.70 0.29 20.21
CA ASP A 52 11.24 -0.15 18.92
C ASP A 52 10.11 -0.38 17.91
N CYS A 53 8.99 -0.96 18.35
CA CYS A 53 7.81 -1.11 17.51
C CYS A 53 7.29 0.25 17.02
N LEU A 54 7.19 1.25 17.90
CA LEU A 54 6.76 2.60 17.54
C LEU A 54 7.74 3.29 16.58
N ASP A 55 9.04 3.12 16.78
CA ASP A 55 10.07 3.69 15.92
C ASP A 55 10.02 3.08 14.50
N ILE A 56 9.85 1.75 14.41
CA ILE A 56 9.63 1.04 13.13
C ILE A 56 8.37 1.55 12.44
N LEU A 57 7.25 1.65 13.16
CA LEU A 57 5.98 2.14 12.63
C LEU A 57 6.09 3.59 12.16
N ARG A 58 6.74 4.45 12.94
CA ARG A 58 6.98 5.86 12.61
C ARG A 58 7.85 6.00 11.37
N GLY A 59 8.93 5.23 11.26
CA GLY A 59 9.80 5.22 10.08
C GLY A 59 9.04 4.86 8.80
N GLY A 60 8.24 3.79 8.84
CA GLY A 60 7.39 3.39 7.72
C GLY A 60 6.30 4.40 7.37
N LEU A 61 5.68 5.03 8.37
CA LEU A 61 4.66 6.07 8.17
C LEU A 61 5.26 7.32 7.54
N MET A 62 6.41 7.80 8.03
CA MET A 62 7.10 8.96 7.48
C MET A 62 7.48 8.74 6.02
N LEU A 63 7.93 7.53 5.65
CA LEU A 63 8.23 7.20 4.26
C LEU A 63 6.97 7.32 3.38
N ARG A 64 5.84 6.78 3.82
CA ARG A 64 4.55 6.89 3.10
C ARG A 64 4.06 8.33 2.95
N LEU A 65 4.31 9.17 3.94
CA LEU A 65 3.93 10.59 3.92
C LEU A 65 4.81 11.41 2.97
N ARG A 66 6.12 11.15 2.93
CA ARG A 66 7.06 11.83 2.03
C ARG A 66 6.74 11.59 0.56
N GLU A 67 6.30 10.39 0.25
CA GLU A 67 6.01 9.95 -1.12
C GLU A 67 4.52 10.13 -1.49
N HIS A 68 3.75 10.78 -0.61
CA HIS A 68 2.32 10.91 -0.76
C HIS A 68 1.95 11.87 -1.90
N PRO A 69 0.99 11.51 -2.77
CA PRO A 69 0.49 12.42 -3.79
C PRO A 69 -0.21 13.64 -3.15
N PRO A 70 -0.22 14.81 -3.84
CA PRO A 70 -1.02 15.95 -3.43
C PRO A 70 -2.48 15.55 -3.22
N LEU A 71 -3.14 16.15 -2.23
CA LEU A 71 -4.48 15.76 -1.77
C LEU A 71 -5.49 15.59 -2.92
N ARG A 72 -5.46 16.45 -3.93
CA ARG A 72 -6.35 16.35 -5.11
C ARG A 72 -6.19 15.03 -5.88
N HIS A 73 -4.95 14.62 -6.17
CA HIS A 73 -4.67 13.39 -6.92
C HIS A 73 -4.99 12.16 -6.08
N TRP A 74 -4.69 12.25 -4.78
CA TRP A 74 -5.07 11.23 -3.82
C TRP A 74 -6.59 11.05 -3.75
N LEU A 75 -7.36 12.13 -3.70
CA LEU A 75 -8.82 12.09 -3.62
C LEU A 75 -9.44 11.54 -4.90
N LEU A 76 -8.98 12.00 -6.07
CA LEU A 76 -9.42 11.50 -7.37
C LEU A 76 -9.10 10.01 -7.56
N TYR A 77 -7.92 9.57 -7.12
CA TYR A 77 -7.57 8.15 -7.06
C TYR A 77 -8.52 7.37 -6.15
N ARG A 78 -8.83 7.89 -4.97
CA ARG A 78 -9.57 7.13 -3.96
C ARG A 78 -11.07 7.08 -4.19
N LEU A 79 -11.65 8.12 -4.80
CA LEU A 79 -13.10 8.20 -5.05
C LEU A 79 -13.49 7.75 -6.45
N VAL A 80 -12.67 8.03 -7.46
CA VAL A 80 -13.02 7.82 -8.87
C VAL A 80 -12.02 6.90 -9.57
N ALA A 81 -11.11 6.28 -8.81
CA ALA A 81 -10.06 5.40 -9.32
C ALA A 81 -9.22 6.05 -10.42
N VAL A 82 -9.09 7.38 -10.47
CA VAL A 82 -8.34 8.08 -11.53
C VAL A 82 -6.90 7.59 -11.54
N ARG A 83 -6.34 7.44 -12.75
CA ARG A 83 -4.95 7.07 -12.95
C ARG A 83 -4.04 8.19 -12.43
N LEU A 84 -3.11 7.88 -11.52
CA LEU A 84 -2.19 8.89 -11.03
C LEU A 84 -1.13 9.30 -12.07
N PRO A 85 -0.64 10.57 -11.99
CA PRO A 85 0.55 11.00 -12.70
C PRO A 85 1.74 10.05 -12.47
N TRP A 86 2.63 9.93 -13.46
CA TRP A 86 3.76 8.99 -13.47
C TRP A 86 4.54 8.96 -12.15
N GLN A 87 4.89 10.12 -11.61
CA GLN A 87 5.67 10.27 -10.37
C GLN A 87 5.03 9.62 -9.12
N TYR A 88 3.71 9.44 -9.09
CA TYR A 88 2.99 8.83 -7.96
C TYR A 88 2.53 7.40 -8.23
N ARG A 89 2.86 6.82 -9.38
CA ARG A 89 2.43 5.45 -9.72
C ARG A 89 3.08 4.41 -8.81
N TRP A 90 4.31 4.63 -8.36
CA TRP A 90 4.97 3.76 -7.39
C TRP A 90 4.32 3.85 -6.00
N TRP A 91 3.85 5.03 -5.60
CA TRP A 91 2.99 5.16 -4.42
C TRP A 91 1.70 4.35 -4.59
N ALA A 92 1.06 4.43 -5.76
CA ALA A 92 -0.14 3.67 -6.06
C ALA A 92 0.10 2.15 -6.04
N ARG A 93 1.22 1.69 -6.61
CA ARG A 93 1.68 0.29 -6.52
C ARG A 93 1.76 -0.15 -5.07
N ASP A 94 2.47 0.60 -4.22
CA ASP A 94 2.64 0.27 -2.82
C ASP A 94 1.32 0.26 -2.03
N ASP A 95 0.41 1.16 -2.38
CA ASP A 95 -0.94 1.19 -1.82
C ASP A 95 -1.73 -0.06 -2.22
N ILE A 96 -1.79 -0.37 -3.52
CA ILE A 96 -2.49 -1.51 -4.10
C ILE A 96 -1.95 -2.85 -3.59
N GLN A 97 -0.62 -2.94 -3.41
CA GLN A 97 0.05 -4.13 -2.89
C GLN A 97 0.00 -4.26 -1.37
N GLY A 98 -0.37 -3.18 -0.68
CA GLY A 98 -0.46 -3.14 0.77
C GLY A 98 -1.49 -4.13 1.32
N ARG A 99 -1.25 -4.58 2.57
CA ARG A 99 -2.15 -5.50 3.28
C ARG A 99 -3.56 -4.93 3.42
N PHE A 100 -3.66 -3.64 3.72
CA PHE A 100 -4.92 -2.93 3.94
C PHE A 100 -5.43 -2.19 2.70
N SER A 101 -5.08 -2.65 1.50
CA SER A 101 -5.43 -1.95 0.25
C SER A 101 -6.94 -1.83 0.07
N LEU A 102 -7.68 -2.92 0.30
CA LEU A 102 -9.13 -2.97 0.17
C LEU A 102 -9.81 -2.13 1.26
N GLU A 103 -9.37 -2.28 2.50
CA GLU A 103 -9.87 -1.50 3.64
C GLU A 103 -9.66 -0.01 3.40
N ARG A 104 -8.49 0.39 2.89
CA ARG A 104 -8.23 1.78 2.54
C ARG A 104 -9.10 2.26 1.38
N GLN A 105 -9.32 1.45 0.34
CA GLN A 105 -10.21 1.82 -0.76
C GLN A 105 -11.65 2.02 -0.29
N LEU A 106 -12.15 1.14 0.58
CA LEU A 106 -13.52 1.23 1.08
C LEU A 106 -13.71 2.29 2.16
N SER A 107 -12.71 2.54 3.01
CA SER A 107 -12.86 3.39 4.19
C SER A 107 -13.32 4.82 3.85
N LEU A 108 -12.79 5.40 2.77
CA LEU A 108 -13.14 6.77 2.38
C LEU A 108 -14.53 6.82 1.74
N GLY A 109 -14.89 5.80 0.95
CA GLY A 109 -16.24 5.66 0.41
C GLY A 109 -17.27 5.48 1.52
N LEU A 110 -17.00 4.61 2.49
CA LEU A 110 -17.88 4.38 3.64
C LEU A 110 -18.04 5.66 4.49
N LEU A 111 -16.95 6.39 4.73
CA LEU A 111 -16.98 7.66 5.46
C LEU A 111 -17.87 8.71 4.76
N LEU A 112 -17.76 8.83 3.43
CA LEU A 112 -18.48 9.86 2.67
C LEU A 112 -19.92 9.48 2.34
N TYR A 113 -20.18 8.21 2.01
CA TYR A 113 -21.50 7.76 1.57
C TYR A 113 -22.33 7.13 2.70
N GLY A 114 -21.72 6.64 3.78
CA GLY A 114 -22.43 6.02 4.90
C GLY A 114 -23.41 6.96 5.60
N PRO A 115 -22.98 8.13 6.08
CA PRO A 115 -23.87 9.09 6.75
C PRO A 115 -25.07 9.55 5.91
N PRO A 116 -24.95 9.95 4.63
CA PRO A 116 -26.11 10.32 3.83
C PRO A 116 -27.06 9.15 3.57
N ILE A 117 -26.55 7.92 3.41
CA ILE A 117 -27.40 6.72 3.28
C ILE A 117 -28.26 6.54 4.55
N LEU A 118 -27.66 6.69 5.73
CA LEU A 118 -28.37 6.58 7.01
C LEU A 118 -29.34 7.75 7.25
N ALA A 119 -29.00 8.96 6.81
CA ALA A 119 -29.84 10.14 6.97
C ALA A 119 -31.08 10.11 6.04
N ILE A 120 -30.94 9.51 4.85
CA ILE A 120 -32.05 9.33 3.90
C ILE A 120 -32.91 8.12 4.30
N SER A 121 -32.34 7.08 4.90
CA SER A 121 -33.12 5.96 5.42
C SER A 121 -33.91 6.40 6.65
N GLN A 122 -35.19 6.76 6.47
CA GLN A 122 -36.12 7.08 7.55
C GLN A 122 -36.45 5.85 8.45
N SER A 123 -35.82 4.71 8.20
CA SER A 123 -35.95 3.46 8.94
C SER A 123 -34.59 2.95 9.40
N PRO A 124 -34.50 2.33 10.60
CA PRO A 124 -33.27 1.69 11.03
C PRO A 124 -32.89 0.58 10.05
N PRO A 125 -31.58 0.33 9.85
CA PRO A 125 -31.12 -0.69 8.91
C PRO A 125 -31.72 -2.05 9.27
N SER A 126 -32.53 -2.61 8.37
CA SER A 126 -33.10 -3.94 8.56
C SER A 126 -32.03 -5.03 8.42
N TYR A 127 -32.32 -6.23 8.92
CA TYR A 127 -31.45 -7.40 8.74
C TYR A 127 -31.11 -7.66 7.27
N GLY A 128 -32.02 -7.36 6.34
CA GLY A 128 -31.77 -7.44 4.90
C GLY A 128 -30.69 -6.48 4.40
N HIS A 129 -30.64 -5.24 4.91
CA HIS A 129 -29.58 -4.28 4.59
C HIS A 129 -28.23 -4.75 5.14
N MET A 130 -28.20 -5.22 6.38
CA MET A 130 -26.99 -5.75 6.99
C MET A 130 -26.46 -6.98 6.23
N ALA A 131 -27.35 -7.89 5.83
CA ALA A 131 -27.00 -9.04 5.00
C ALA A 131 -26.48 -8.59 3.62
N GLY A 132 -27.13 -7.61 2.98
CA GLY A 132 -26.68 -7.06 1.70
C GLY A 132 -25.29 -6.42 1.76
N VAL A 133 -25.01 -5.63 2.82
CA VAL A 133 -23.68 -5.05 3.06
C VAL A 133 -22.64 -6.14 3.29
N LEU A 134 -22.95 -7.14 4.12
CA LEU A 134 -22.05 -8.26 4.38
C LEU A 134 -21.75 -9.06 3.10
N ILE A 135 -22.78 -9.38 2.30
CA ILE A 135 -22.62 -10.08 1.02
C ILE A 135 -21.77 -9.27 0.07
N THR A 136 -22.04 -7.96 -0.07
CA THR A 136 -21.24 -7.06 -0.91
C THR A 136 -19.78 -7.03 -0.47
N TYR A 137 -19.53 -6.92 0.85
CA TYR A 137 -18.19 -6.96 1.42
C TYR A 137 -17.47 -8.29 1.15
N LEU A 138 -18.17 -9.42 1.29
CA LEU A 138 -17.62 -10.75 0.98
C LEU A 138 -17.30 -10.90 -0.52
N LEU A 139 -18.16 -10.41 -1.41
CA LEU A 139 -17.92 -10.37 -2.86
C LEU A 139 -16.70 -9.49 -3.21
N LEU A 140 -16.52 -8.36 -2.52
CA LEU A 140 -15.33 -7.53 -2.66
C LEU A 140 -14.06 -8.25 -2.15
N LEU A 141 -14.16 -8.99 -1.03
CA LEU A 141 -13.06 -9.79 -0.52
C LEU A 141 -12.64 -10.93 -1.45
N THR A 142 -13.59 -11.59 -2.13
CA THR A 142 -13.29 -12.64 -3.11
C THR A 142 -12.74 -12.05 -4.41
N SER A 143 -13.27 -10.91 -4.86
CA SER A 143 -12.82 -10.21 -6.07
C SER A 143 -11.54 -9.39 -5.90
N ARG A 144 -11.04 -9.19 -4.67
CA ARG A 144 -9.85 -8.38 -4.35
C ARG A 144 -8.62 -8.68 -5.22
N ARG A 145 -8.41 -9.95 -5.59
CA ARG A 145 -7.27 -10.35 -6.44
C ARG A 145 -7.43 -9.82 -7.86
N SER A 146 -8.65 -9.87 -8.41
CA SER A 146 -8.96 -9.34 -9.74
C SER A 146 -8.88 -7.81 -9.75
N MET A 147 -9.48 -7.14 -8.77
CA MET A 147 -9.41 -5.68 -8.61
C MET A 147 -7.95 -5.21 -8.51
N ARG A 148 -7.12 -5.90 -7.72
CA ARG A 148 -5.68 -5.60 -7.61
C ARG A 148 -4.97 -5.66 -8.97
N ARG A 149 -5.23 -6.70 -9.77
CA ARG A 149 -4.63 -6.86 -11.10
C ARG A 149 -5.06 -5.74 -12.04
N GLN A 150 -6.35 -5.39 -12.06
CA GLN A 150 -6.87 -4.29 -12.87
C GLN A 150 -6.27 -2.94 -12.47
N MET A 151 -6.16 -2.68 -11.16
CA MET A 151 -5.59 -1.45 -10.63
C MET A 151 -4.08 -1.34 -10.93
N LEU A 152 -3.32 -2.44 -10.86
CA LEU A 152 -1.92 -2.46 -11.27
C LEU A 152 -1.76 -2.22 -12.77
N ALA A 153 -2.58 -2.89 -13.60
CA ALA A 153 -2.57 -2.70 -15.04
C ALA A 153 -2.87 -1.25 -15.45
N LYS A 154 -3.83 -0.59 -14.78
CA LYS A 154 -4.16 0.83 -14.99
C LYS A 154 -2.97 1.77 -14.75
N HIS A 155 -2.01 1.34 -13.93
CA HIS A 155 -0.81 2.12 -13.59
C HIS A 155 0.45 1.62 -14.30
N GLU A 156 0.33 0.80 -15.35
CA GLU A 156 1.47 0.21 -16.09
C GLU A 156 2.38 -0.63 -15.18
N PHE A 157 1.77 -1.46 -14.33
CA PHE A 157 2.46 -2.53 -13.62
C PHE A 157 1.95 -3.91 -14.04
N HIS A 158 2.84 -4.89 -14.01
CA HIS A 158 2.52 -6.28 -14.12
C HIS A 158 1.66 -6.76 -12.92
N PRO A 159 1.01 -7.93 -13.00
CA PRO A 159 0.21 -8.49 -11.90
C PRO A 159 0.99 -8.73 -10.60
N ASP A 160 2.31 -8.96 -10.69
CA ASP A 160 3.25 -9.08 -9.56
C ASP A 160 3.69 -7.70 -9.01
N GLY A 161 3.34 -6.64 -9.72
CA GLY A 161 3.68 -5.24 -9.49
C GLY A 161 5.04 -4.81 -10.00
N THR A 162 5.77 -5.62 -10.76
CA THR A 162 6.94 -5.13 -11.49
C THR A 162 6.50 -4.12 -12.55
N SER A 163 7.35 -3.15 -12.88
CA SER A 163 7.02 -2.16 -13.93
C SER A 163 7.38 -2.72 -15.30
N TYR A 164 6.59 -2.36 -16.33
CA TYR A 164 6.94 -2.64 -17.73
C TYR A 164 8.16 -1.82 -18.22
N VAL A 165 8.50 -0.73 -17.51
CA VAL A 165 9.63 0.14 -17.82
C VAL A 165 10.70 -0.02 -16.74
N PRO A 166 11.98 -0.27 -17.10
CA PRO A 166 13.07 -0.27 -16.12
C PRO A 166 13.16 1.09 -15.45
N ARG A 167 13.16 1.07 -14.11
CA ARG A 167 13.18 2.23 -13.23
C ARG A 167 14.43 3.10 -13.48
N PRO A 168 14.32 4.43 -13.59
CA PRO A 168 15.47 5.32 -13.37
C PRO A 168 15.92 5.16 -11.90
N PRO A 169 17.23 5.05 -11.59
CA PRO A 169 17.72 4.74 -10.24
C PRO A 169 17.21 5.75 -9.19
N GLU A 170 16.65 5.25 -8.08
CA GLU A 170 15.80 5.98 -7.11
C GLU A 170 16.51 6.63 -5.92
N PHE A 171 17.83 6.83 -6.00
CA PHE A 171 18.54 7.54 -4.94
C PHE A 171 19.71 8.35 -5.48
N ARG A 172 19.52 9.66 -5.60
CA ARG A 172 20.62 10.62 -5.70
C ARG A 172 20.91 11.11 -4.27
N PRO A 173 22.13 10.93 -3.74
CA PRO A 173 22.46 11.28 -2.35
C PRO A 173 22.36 12.80 -2.04
N ASP A 174 22.09 13.63 -3.04
CA ASP A 174 22.03 15.10 -2.98
C ASP A 174 20.59 15.68 -2.89
N GLY A 175 19.54 14.85 -2.92
CA GLY A 175 18.16 15.31 -2.79
C GLY A 175 17.56 15.98 -4.04
N GLY A 176 18.19 15.81 -5.21
CA GLY A 176 17.66 16.34 -6.47
C GLY A 176 16.34 15.69 -6.89
N VAL A 177 15.36 16.51 -7.28
CA VAL A 177 14.12 16.07 -7.93
C VAL A 177 14.46 15.58 -9.35
N TYR A 178 13.86 14.48 -9.80
CA TYR A 178 13.97 14.06 -11.19
C TYR A 178 13.52 15.19 -12.13
N GLU A 179 14.33 15.50 -13.15
CA GLU A 179 13.79 16.14 -14.34
C GLU A 179 12.65 15.25 -14.88
N LEU A 180 11.45 15.83 -14.89
CA LEU A 180 10.25 15.22 -15.40
C LEU A 180 10.52 14.71 -16.81
N GLN A 181 10.49 13.39 -17.03
CA GLN A 181 10.36 12.84 -18.38
C GLN A 181 9.01 13.37 -18.92
N PRO A 182 9.01 14.32 -19.87
CA PRO A 182 7.80 15.01 -20.26
C PRO A 182 7.18 14.24 -21.42
N ASP A 183 6.12 13.48 -21.17
CA ASP A 183 5.14 13.04 -22.20
C ASP A 183 5.69 12.60 -23.58
N HIS A 184 6.89 12.01 -23.64
CA HIS A 184 7.40 11.27 -24.78
C HIS A 184 7.08 9.81 -24.45
N VAL A 185 6.05 9.19 -25.02
CA VAL A 185 5.92 9.04 -26.46
C VAL A 185 4.43 9.10 -26.88
N ARG A 186 4.06 10.23 -27.48
CA ARG A 186 3.11 10.28 -28.59
C ARG A 186 3.69 9.38 -29.70
N GLY A 187 3.41 8.06 -29.68
CA GLY A 187 3.97 7.12 -30.68
C GLY A 187 4.31 5.71 -30.19
N MET A 188 3.42 5.01 -29.48
CA MET A 188 3.35 3.57 -29.68
C MET A 188 2.08 3.31 -30.45
N GLN A 189 2.26 2.92 -31.71
CA GLN A 189 1.22 2.34 -32.53
C GLN A 189 0.43 1.36 -31.68
N ARG A 190 -0.90 1.53 -31.68
CA ARG A 190 -1.81 0.43 -31.37
C ARG A 190 -1.33 -0.77 -32.20
N PRO A 191 -1.09 -1.96 -31.61
CA PRO A 191 -0.99 -3.15 -32.45
C PRO A 191 -2.32 -3.20 -33.23
N GLY A 192 -2.19 -3.28 -34.55
CA GLY A 192 -3.30 -3.11 -35.47
C GLY A 192 -4.43 -4.10 -35.23
N ARG A 193 -5.63 -3.61 -35.56
CA ARG A 193 -6.89 -4.31 -35.88
C ARG A 193 -7.30 -5.47 -34.97
#